data_AF-A0A1K1LBY3-F1
#
_entry.id   AF-A0A1K1LBY3-F1
#
_cell.length_a   1.000
_cell.length_b   1.000
_cell.length_c   1.000
_cell.angle_alpha   90.00
_cell.angle_beta   90.00
_cell.angle_gamma   90.00
#
_symmetry.space_group_name_H-M   'P 1'
#
loop_
_entity.id
_entity.type
_entity.pdbx_description
1 polymer ?
#
loop_
_entity_poly.entity_id
_entity_poly.type
_entity_poly.pdbx_seq_one_letter_code
_entity_poly.pdbx_strand_id
1 'polypeptide(L)'
;MDDTLPPVDSSALPAAENKRLRDSHPLYGRMNGEVIWMAYEELGLDAGACATAMDAELALRRRILDIMATLERSPGACCVPELPDAPCASCTACPDLAHLYVDAAAPQWQQWLPPYAIGCRVHARLLSHEEARQAGFRAPEGSDPPRRRMLCPCLAPET
;
A
#
# COMPACT_ATOMS: atom_id res chain seq x y z
N MET A 1 21.50 9.23 36.18
CA MET A 1 21.35 9.25 34.71
C MET A 1 20.22 8.28 34.43
N ASP A 2 19.03 8.83 34.29
CA ASP A 2 17.80 8.08 34.11
C ASP A 2 17.66 7.82 32.60
N ASP A 3 18.21 6.70 32.13
CA ASP A 3 18.03 6.18 30.77
C ASP A 3 16.61 5.59 30.66
N THR A 4 15.61 6.47 30.74
CA THR A 4 14.26 6.12 30.33
C THR A 4 14.24 6.13 28.81
N LEU A 5 14.52 4.98 28.19
CA LEU A 5 14.17 4.74 26.78
C LEU A 5 12.70 5.14 26.61
N PRO A 6 12.35 5.99 25.61
CA PRO A 6 10.96 6.35 25.41
C PRO A 6 10.15 5.08 25.16
N PRO A 7 8.91 5.00 25.68
CA PRO A 7 8.04 3.86 25.41
C PRO A 7 7.96 3.69 23.90
N VAL A 8 8.31 2.49 23.42
CA VAL A 8 8.11 2.12 22.02
C VAL A 8 6.61 2.20 21.79
N ASP A 9 6.18 3.30 21.20
CA ASP A 9 4.80 3.51 20.81
C ASP A 9 4.44 2.35 19.88
N SER A 10 3.69 1.38 20.41
CA SER A 10 3.32 0.17 19.68
C SER A 10 2.35 0.48 18.52
N SER A 11 1.93 1.75 18.40
CA SER A 11 1.20 2.31 17.26
C SER A 11 2.09 2.87 16.14
N ALA A 12 3.42 2.79 16.27
CA ALA A 12 4.35 3.27 15.25
C ALA A 12 5.20 2.14 14.66
N LEU A 13 5.49 2.22 13.35
CA LEU A 13 6.48 1.33 12.74
C LEU A 13 7.88 1.62 13.30
N PRO A 14 8.71 0.58 13.51
CA PRO A 14 10.13 0.76 13.81
C PRO A 14 10.81 1.69 12.80
N ALA A 15 11.72 2.54 13.26
CA ALA A 15 12.34 3.58 12.43
C ALA A 15 13.02 3.03 11.16
N ALA A 16 13.67 1.86 11.26
CA ALA A 16 14.30 1.20 10.11
C ALA A 16 13.29 0.74 9.05
N GLU A 17 12.16 0.18 9.49
CA GLU A 17 11.08 -0.25 8.61
C GLU A 17 10.39 0.94 7.94
N ASN A 18 10.13 2.01 8.70
CA ASN A 18 9.57 3.25 8.16
C ASN A 18 10.52 3.86 7.10
N LYS A 19 11.83 3.94 7.39
CA LYS A 19 12.83 4.40 6.43
C LYS A 19 12.83 3.54 5.17
N ARG A 20 12.87 2.21 5.30
CA ARG A 20 12.81 1.29 4.15
C ARG A 20 11.58 1.56 3.28
N LEU A 21 10.43 1.70 3.91
CA LEU A 21 9.18 1.93 3.21
C LEU A 21 9.18 3.26 2.45
N ARG A 22 9.71 4.33 3.06
CA ARG A 22 9.88 5.63 2.40
C ARG A 22 10.84 5.58 1.22
N ASP A 23 11.94 4.85 1.35
CA ASP A 23 12.97 4.72 0.32
C ASP A 23 12.50 3.86 -0.86
N SER A 24 11.58 2.93 -0.63
CA SER A 24 11.21 1.90 -1.62
C SER A 24 9.81 2.08 -2.21
N HIS A 25 8.86 2.64 -1.47
CA HIS A 25 7.45 2.71 -1.89
C HIS A 25 7.09 4.11 -2.39
N PRO A 26 6.63 4.27 -3.65
CA PRO A 26 6.49 5.61 -4.23
C PRO A 26 5.44 6.52 -3.59
N LEU A 27 4.45 5.97 -2.87
CA LEU A 27 3.49 6.76 -2.11
C LEU A 27 4.12 7.27 -0.80
N TYR A 28 4.81 6.38 -0.08
CA TYR A 28 5.34 6.65 1.26
C TYR A 28 6.61 7.48 1.23
N GLY A 29 7.34 7.49 0.11
CA GLY A 29 8.41 8.46 -0.11
C GLY A 29 7.94 9.92 -0.10
N ARG A 30 6.65 10.19 -0.31
CA ARG A 30 6.10 11.56 -0.46
C ARG A 30 5.28 12.06 0.73
N MET A 31 4.90 11.19 1.66
CA MET A 31 3.96 11.53 2.73
C MET A 31 4.37 10.89 4.06
N ASN A 32 4.21 11.63 5.15
CA ASN A 32 4.42 11.15 6.52
C ASN A 32 3.08 10.97 7.24
N GLY A 33 3.10 10.57 8.52
CA GLY A 33 1.88 10.38 9.31
C GLY A 33 1.03 11.66 9.44
N GLU A 34 1.67 12.81 9.61
CA GLU A 34 1.00 14.11 9.76
C GLU A 34 0.24 14.50 8.49
N VAL A 35 0.85 14.30 7.31
CA VAL A 35 0.19 14.56 6.02
C VAL A 35 -1.04 13.69 5.84
N ILE A 36 -0.99 12.43 6.27
CA ILE A 36 -2.14 11.52 6.18
C ILE A 36 -3.24 11.92 7.16
N TRP A 37 -2.87 12.28 8.40
CA TRP A 37 -3.82 12.79 9.39
C TRP A 37 -4.55 14.03 8.89
N MET A 38 -3.82 15.05 8.44
CA MET A 38 -4.40 16.28 7.90
C MET A 38 -5.30 15.99 6.70
N ALA A 39 -4.93 15.03 5.83
CA ALA A 39 -5.77 14.68 4.69
C ALA A 39 -7.13 14.09 5.10
N TYR A 40 -7.21 13.37 6.24
CA TYR A 40 -8.47 12.89 6.78
C TYR A 40 -9.26 14.00 7.49
N GLU A 41 -8.59 14.89 8.23
CA GLU A 41 -9.22 16.06 8.85
C GLU A 41 -9.86 16.99 7.80
N GLU A 42 -9.17 17.25 6.69
CA GLU A 42 -9.68 18.06 5.57
C GLU A 42 -10.89 17.42 4.87
N LEU A 43 -11.08 16.10 5.02
CA LEU A 43 -12.29 15.40 4.58
C LEU A 43 -13.44 15.50 5.60
N GLY A 44 -13.24 16.20 6.70
CA GLY A 44 -14.23 16.43 7.75
C GLY A 44 -14.36 15.29 8.76
N LEU A 45 -13.38 14.37 8.83
CA LEU A 45 -13.36 13.33 9.84
C LEU A 45 -13.05 13.94 11.21
N ASP A 46 -13.73 13.43 12.25
CA ASP A 46 -13.37 13.76 13.63
C ASP A 46 -12.08 13.02 14.06
N ALA A 47 -11.52 13.42 15.21
CA ALA A 47 -10.28 12.84 15.72
C ALA A 47 -10.35 11.32 15.93
N GLY A 48 -11.52 10.76 16.26
CA GLY A 48 -11.70 9.32 16.45
C GLY A 48 -11.71 8.55 15.13
N ALA A 49 -12.38 9.11 14.11
CA ALA A 49 -12.35 8.59 12.76
C ALA A 49 -10.96 8.71 12.13
N CYS A 50 -10.25 9.83 12.35
CA CYS A 50 -8.85 9.98 11.95
C CYS A 50 -7.95 8.93 12.61
N ALA A 51 -8.08 8.70 13.92
CA ALA A 51 -7.31 7.66 14.61
C ALA A 51 -7.56 6.26 14.01
N THR A 52 -8.83 5.91 13.75
CA THR A 52 -9.20 4.64 13.11
C THR A 52 -8.58 4.51 11.72
N ALA A 53 -8.58 5.59 10.94
CA ALA A 53 -7.99 5.61 9.60
C ALA A 53 -6.46 5.48 9.64
N MET A 54 -5.81 6.06 10.66
CA MET A 54 -4.37 5.90 10.89
C MET A 54 -3.99 4.48 11.32
N ASP A 55 -4.80 3.81 12.12
CA ASP A 55 -4.59 2.40 12.49
C ASP A 55 -4.66 1.50 11.25
N ALA A 56 -5.65 1.72 10.38
CA ALA A 56 -5.78 1.00 9.12
C ALA A 56 -4.58 1.26 8.19
N GLU A 57 -4.12 2.51 8.12
CA GLU A 57 -2.93 2.90 7.37
C GLU A 57 -1.66 2.23 7.91
N LEU A 58 -1.48 2.16 9.24
CA LEU A 58 -0.36 1.47 9.87
C LEU A 58 -0.35 -0.03 9.53
N ALA A 59 -1.52 -0.68 9.64
CA ALA A 59 -1.68 -2.09 9.28
C ALA A 59 -1.33 -2.34 7.81
N LEU A 60 -1.72 -1.43 6.92
CA LEU A 60 -1.39 -1.50 5.50
C LEU A 60 0.12 -1.41 5.27
N ARG A 61 0.81 -0.46 5.91
CA ARG A 61 2.26 -0.31 5.80
C ARG A 61 3.00 -1.57 6.25
N ARG A 62 2.57 -2.18 7.38
CA ARG A 62 3.15 -3.44 7.86
C ARG A 62 2.96 -4.55 6.83
N ARG A 63 1.74 -4.71 6.30
CA ARG A 63 1.45 -5.71 5.26
C ARG A 63 2.32 -5.53 4.02
N ILE A 64 2.57 -4.30 3.56
CA ILE A 64 3.43 -4.04 2.41
C ILE A 64 4.89 -4.40 2.70
N LEU A 65 5.41 -4.09 3.89
CA LEU A 65 6.76 -4.49 4.29
C LEU A 65 6.92 -6.02 4.31
N ASP A 66 5.92 -6.74 4.80
CA ASP A 66 5.93 -8.21 4.84
C ASP A 66 5.88 -8.82 3.43
N ILE A 67 5.08 -8.24 2.53
CA ILE A 67 5.03 -8.64 1.11
C ILE A 67 6.38 -8.39 0.46
N MET A 68 6.97 -7.22 0.65
CA MET A 68 8.28 -6.90 0.08
C MET A 68 9.36 -7.89 0.55
N ALA A 69 9.42 -8.13 1.87
CA ALA A 69 10.37 -9.07 2.44
C ALA A 69 10.14 -10.51 1.96
N THR A 70 8.91 -10.89 1.63
CA THR A 70 8.60 -12.23 1.12
C THR A 70 9.02 -12.36 -0.35
N LEU A 71 8.66 -11.39 -1.20
CA LEU A 71 9.02 -11.39 -2.61
C LEU A 71 10.54 -11.41 -2.82
N GLU A 72 11.29 -10.66 -2.00
CA GLU A 72 12.76 -10.63 -2.05
C GLU A 72 13.41 -11.96 -1.63
N ARG A 73 12.79 -12.71 -0.71
CA ARG A 73 13.33 -13.99 -0.20
C ARG A 73 12.86 -15.20 -0.99
N SER A 74 11.79 -15.08 -1.78
CA SER A 74 11.12 -16.21 -2.41
C SER A 74 10.96 -15.97 -3.92
N PRO A 75 11.91 -16.43 -4.75
CA PRO A 75 11.87 -16.23 -6.21
C PRO A 75 10.64 -16.81 -6.92
N GLY A 76 9.95 -17.79 -6.31
CA GLY A 76 8.70 -18.36 -6.84
C GLY A 76 7.42 -17.66 -6.36
N ALA A 77 7.55 -16.61 -5.54
CA ALA A 77 6.43 -15.83 -5.06
C ALA A 77 6.20 -14.61 -5.97
N CYS A 78 4.94 -14.28 -6.14
CA CYS A 78 4.46 -13.04 -6.75
C CYS A 78 3.38 -12.43 -5.85
N CYS A 79 3.10 -11.15 -6.03
CA CYS A 79 1.96 -10.49 -5.42
C CYS A 79 0.93 -10.12 -6.48
N VAL A 80 -0.34 -10.30 -6.13
CA VAL A 80 -1.48 -9.86 -6.93
C VAL A 80 -2.23 -8.75 -6.18
N PRO A 81 -2.74 -7.73 -6.87
CA PRO A 81 -3.67 -6.76 -6.29
C PRO A 81 -4.98 -7.45 -5.89
N GLU A 82 -5.40 -7.21 -4.67
CA GLU A 82 -6.69 -7.59 -4.12
C GLU A 82 -7.58 -6.36 -4.14
N LEU A 83 -8.50 -6.33 -5.09
CA LEU A 83 -9.46 -5.24 -5.24
C LEU A 83 -10.59 -5.39 -4.21
N PRO A 84 -11.13 -4.29 -3.67
CA PRO A 84 -12.32 -4.36 -2.83
C PRO A 84 -13.54 -4.81 -3.65
N ASP A 85 -14.51 -5.46 -3.00
CA ASP A 85 -15.76 -5.94 -3.64
C ASP A 85 -16.50 -4.84 -4.42
N ALA A 86 -16.43 -3.61 -3.91
CA ALA A 86 -16.84 -2.40 -4.60
C ALA A 86 -15.57 -1.65 -5.09
N PRO A 87 -15.04 -1.96 -6.28
CA PRO A 87 -13.89 -1.26 -6.82
C PRO A 87 -14.21 0.22 -6.97
N CYS A 88 -13.20 1.06 -6.74
CA CYS A 88 -13.38 2.49 -6.89
C CYS A 88 -13.61 2.83 -8.37
N ALA A 89 -14.85 3.14 -8.75
CA ALA A 89 -15.22 3.44 -10.15
C ALA A 89 -14.41 4.61 -10.73
N SER A 90 -14.03 5.58 -9.88
CA SER A 90 -13.24 6.75 -10.23
C SER A 90 -11.73 6.53 -10.19
N CYS A 91 -11.27 5.34 -9.77
CA CYS A 91 -9.85 5.01 -9.72
C CYS A 91 -9.41 4.34 -11.01
N THR A 92 -8.68 5.09 -11.84
CA THR A 92 -8.13 4.58 -13.10
C THR A 92 -7.12 3.45 -12.89
N ALA A 93 -6.56 3.27 -11.70
CA ALA A 93 -5.62 2.19 -11.41
C ALA A 93 -6.30 0.83 -11.18
N CYS A 94 -7.51 0.80 -10.60
CA CYS A 94 -8.13 -0.47 -10.18
C CYS A 94 -8.44 -1.44 -11.35
N PRO A 95 -8.99 -0.98 -12.49
CA PRO A 95 -9.25 -1.87 -13.64
C PRO A 95 -7.97 -2.46 -14.24
N ASP A 96 -6.92 -1.65 -14.35
CA ASP A 96 -5.65 -2.07 -14.96
C ASP A 96 -4.91 -3.10 -14.09
N LEU A 97 -5.19 -3.12 -12.79
CA LEU A 97 -4.55 -3.98 -11.80
C LEU A 97 -5.22 -5.35 -11.62
N ALA A 98 -6.50 -5.48 -11.99
CA ALA A 98 -7.36 -6.63 -11.65
C ALA A 98 -6.81 -8.00 -12.11
N HIS A 99 -5.89 -8.00 -13.07
CA HIS A 99 -5.34 -9.21 -13.67
C HIS A 99 -3.81 -9.21 -13.70
N LEU A 100 -3.15 -8.38 -12.91
CA LEU A 100 -1.69 -8.34 -12.87
C LEU A 100 -1.14 -9.09 -11.67
N TYR A 101 -0.07 -9.84 -11.88
CA TYR A 101 0.83 -10.25 -10.80
C TYR A 101 2.17 -9.54 -10.96
N VAL A 102 2.86 -9.31 -9.84
CA VAL A 102 4.17 -8.66 -9.79
C VAL A 102 5.10 -9.59 -9.01
N ASP A 103 6.27 -9.90 -9.56
CA ASP A 103 7.32 -10.60 -8.82
C ASP A 103 8.54 -9.70 -8.63
N ALA A 104 9.43 -10.09 -7.72
CA ALA A 104 10.64 -9.31 -7.42
C ALA A 104 11.70 -9.35 -8.53
N ALA A 105 11.56 -10.22 -9.54
CA ALA A 105 12.47 -10.27 -10.69
C ALA A 105 12.16 -9.17 -11.72
N ALA A 106 10.93 -8.63 -11.70
CA ALA A 106 10.57 -7.51 -12.55
C ALA A 106 11.35 -6.23 -12.17
N PRO A 107 11.91 -5.48 -13.13
CA PRO A 107 12.52 -4.20 -12.87
C PRO A 107 11.53 -3.25 -12.19
N GLN A 108 11.97 -2.59 -11.12
CA GLN A 108 11.18 -1.59 -10.40
C GLN A 108 9.82 -2.12 -9.88
N TRP A 109 9.73 -3.41 -9.55
CA TRP A 109 8.52 -4.08 -9.07
C TRP A 109 7.83 -3.36 -7.89
N GLN A 110 8.59 -2.65 -7.04
CA GLN A 110 8.04 -1.86 -5.94
C GLN A 110 7.07 -0.76 -6.41
N GLN A 111 7.21 -0.28 -7.66
CA GLN A 111 6.31 0.71 -8.24
C GLN A 111 4.91 0.15 -8.52
N TRP A 112 4.75 -1.16 -8.53
CA TRP A 112 3.47 -1.82 -8.75
C TRP A 112 2.72 -2.14 -7.46
N LEU A 113 3.38 -2.04 -6.31
CA LEU A 113 2.76 -2.34 -5.03
C LEU A 113 1.71 -1.28 -4.66
N PRO A 114 0.55 -1.72 -4.10
CA PRO A 114 -0.35 -0.82 -3.39
C PRO A 114 0.25 -0.36 -2.05
N PRO A 115 -0.30 0.68 -1.41
CA PRO A 115 -1.39 1.54 -1.90
C PRO A 115 -0.98 2.56 -2.97
N TYR A 116 -1.97 3.04 -3.72
CA TYR A 116 -1.76 4.03 -4.79
C TYR A 116 -2.17 5.46 -4.41
N ALA A 117 -2.82 5.64 -3.26
CA ALA A 117 -3.20 6.93 -2.68
C ALA A 117 -3.59 6.75 -1.19
N ILE A 118 -3.73 7.85 -0.43
CA ILE A 118 -4.35 7.82 0.90
C ILE A 118 -5.79 7.32 0.77
N GLY A 119 -6.21 6.39 1.64
CA GLY A 119 -7.53 5.78 1.60
C GLY A 119 -7.73 4.75 0.47
N CYS A 120 -6.64 4.31 -0.18
CA CYS A 120 -6.69 3.24 -1.15
C CYS A 120 -7.08 1.91 -0.47
N ARG A 121 -8.16 1.28 -0.93
CA ARG A 121 -8.65 -0.02 -0.44
C ARG A 121 -8.08 -1.23 -1.17
N VAL A 122 -7.20 -1.01 -2.16
CA VAL A 122 -6.50 -2.10 -2.84
C VAL A 122 -5.39 -2.61 -1.94
N HIS A 123 -5.41 -3.91 -1.70
CA HIS A 123 -4.35 -4.60 -0.97
C HIS A 123 -3.51 -5.45 -1.92
N ALA A 124 -2.43 -6.03 -1.42
CA ALA A 124 -1.68 -7.04 -2.14
C ALA A 124 -1.77 -8.37 -1.40
N ARG A 125 -1.84 -9.46 -2.17
CA ARG A 125 -1.86 -10.84 -1.68
C ARG A 125 -0.74 -11.61 -2.34
N LEU A 126 -0.04 -12.43 -1.58
CA LEU A 126 1.03 -13.29 -2.09
C LEU A 126 0.42 -14.55 -2.72
N LEU A 127 1.01 -14.97 -3.82
CA LEU A 127 0.71 -16.21 -4.54
C LEU A 127 1.99 -16.80 -5.09
N SER A 128 2.01 -18.09 -5.36
CA SER A 128 2.96 -18.67 -6.29
C SER A 128 2.65 -18.24 -7.74
N HIS A 129 3.64 -18.26 -8.62
CA HIS A 129 3.40 -18.02 -10.05
C HIS A 129 2.41 -19.01 -10.67
N GLU A 130 2.35 -20.25 -10.17
CA GLU A 130 1.39 -21.24 -10.65
C GLU A 130 -0.04 -20.86 -10.29
N GLU A 131 -0.30 -20.53 -9.03
CA GLU A 131 -1.62 -20.08 -8.56
C GLU A 131 -2.07 -18.81 -9.29
N ALA A 132 -1.16 -17.85 -9.49
CA ALA A 132 -1.45 -16.63 -10.21
C ALA A 132 -1.87 -16.91 -11.67
N ARG A 133 -1.14 -17.79 -12.37
CA ARG A 133 -1.49 -18.18 -13.75
C ARG A 133 -2.81 -18.94 -13.83
N GLN A 134 -3.06 -19.86 -12.89
CA GLN A 134 -4.32 -20.61 -12.82
C GLN A 134 -5.52 -19.68 -12.59
N ALA A 135 -5.34 -18.62 -11.79
CA ALA A 135 -6.35 -17.59 -11.56
C ALA A 135 -6.42 -16.53 -12.68
N GLY A 136 -5.64 -16.67 -13.76
CA GLY A 136 -5.69 -15.79 -14.93
C GLY A 136 -4.94 -14.46 -14.78
N PHE A 137 -4.08 -14.33 -13.76
CA PHE A 137 -3.19 -13.18 -13.65
C PHE A 137 -2.03 -13.29 -14.65
N ARG A 138 -1.58 -12.14 -15.14
CA ARG A 138 -0.46 -11.99 -16.08
C ARG A 138 0.59 -11.02 -15.56
N ALA A 139 1.81 -11.13 -16.05
CA ALA A 139 2.85 -10.15 -15.76
C ALA A 139 2.50 -8.77 -16.39
N PRO A 140 3.01 -7.66 -15.85
CA PRO A 140 2.76 -6.30 -16.35
C PRO A 140 3.56 -5.94 -17.61
N GLU A 141 3.85 -6.90 -18.49
CA GLU A 141 4.71 -6.70 -19.67
C GLU A 141 4.17 -5.57 -20.57
N GLY A 142 5.03 -4.58 -20.87
CA GLY A 142 4.69 -3.42 -21.70
C GLY A 142 3.68 -2.45 -21.07
N SER A 143 3.31 -2.62 -19.81
CA SER A 143 2.39 -1.74 -19.08
C SER A 143 3.15 -0.74 -18.22
N ASP A 144 2.60 0.48 -18.08
CA ASP A 144 3.14 1.47 -17.14
C ASP A 144 2.64 1.19 -15.71
N PRO A 145 3.47 1.45 -14.67
CA PRO A 145 3.02 1.34 -13.30
C PRO A 145 1.83 2.28 -13.01
N PRO A 146 0.94 1.92 -12.07
CA PRO A 146 -0.21 2.74 -11.74
C PRO A 146 0.18 4.14 -11.28
N ARG A 147 -0.48 5.16 -11.84
CA ARG A 147 -0.34 6.53 -11.39
C ARG A 147 -0.85 6.67 -9.96
N ARG A 148 -0.02 7.30 -9.11
CA ARG A 148 -0.37 7.56 -7.72
C ARG A 148 -0.97 8.94 -7.55
N ARG A 149 -2.05 9.03 -6.78
CA ARG A 149 -2.67 10.29 -6.35
C ARG A 149 -2.39 10.51 -4.88
N MET A 150 -2.56 11.73 -4.41
CA MET A 150 -2.46 12.00 -2.97
C MET A 150 -3.64 11.35 -2.22
N LEU A 151 -4.87 11.58 -2.69
CA LEU A 151 -6.09 11.00 -2.13
C LEU A 151 -6.76 10.03 -3.13
N CYS A 152 -7.30 8.95 -2.59
CA CYS A 152 -8.15 8.04 -3.35
C CYS A 152 -9.45 8.77 -3.73
N PRO A 153 -9.88 8.74 -5.00
CA PRO A 153 -11.07 9.48 -5.42
C PRO A 153 -12.36 8.92 -4.81
N CYS A 154 -12.35 7.71 -4.26
CA CYS A 154 -13.47 7.14 -3.49
C CYS A 154 -13.39 7.39 -1.99
N LEU A 155 -12.37 8.13 -1.54
CA LEU A 155 -12.30 8.67 -0.19
C LEU A 155 -13.00 10.03 -0.09
N ALA A 156 -13.09 10.76 -1.21
CA ALA A 156 -13.85 12.00 -1.28
C ALA A 156 -15.34 11.67 -1.14
N PRO A 157 -16.07 12.35 -0.22
CA PRO A 157 -17.52 12.26 -0.21
C PRO A 157 -18.04 12.71 -1.59
N GLU A 158 -19.03 11.99 -2.13
CA GLU A 158 -19.77 12.47 -3.29
C GLU A 158 -20.37 13.84 -2.89
N THR A 159 -19.86 14.91 -3.50
CA THR A 159 -20.41 16.27 -3.35
C THR A 159 -21.80 16.36 -3.94
#